data_AF-A0A368TDW1-F1
#
_entry.id   AF-A0A368TDW1-F1
#
_cell.length_a   1.000
_cell.length_b   1.000
_cell.length_c   1.000
_cell.angle_alpha   90.00
_cell.angle_beta   90.00
_cell.angle_gamma   90.00
#
_symmetry.space_group_name_H-M   'P 1'
#
loop_
_entity.id
_entity.type
_entity.pdbx_description
1 polymer ?
#
loop_
_entity_poly.entity_id
_entity_poly.type
_entity_poly.pdbx_seq_one_letter_code
_entity_poly.pdbx_strand_id
1 'polypeptide(L)'
;MKIENQTRHKLQEAEYFLSKMKQTLEADNVFYYNLSAFLAAARTITLYMQKQYKTGKSKKDRKDFDEWYCPKQLKMIDDPELKYLNKARAEAIHTGTIETGATRTKTSSIGLAVGKDTPEAEQVKEAESTPSAQSSPKTVRRFFPECKEYLFSWNDIPGNDGKSLRIFLKKDLKINWIRKATIEKANDNKTIKVTDGKILITLKLNKEDNKVTLEIQGEETYEYPLKEVSCELKVYSKGMDVIEFGEKQLAKLSKVVEDCEKRFP
;
A
#
# COMPACT_ATOMS: atom_id res chain seq x y z
N MET A 1 -14.91 8.04 -32.00
CA MET A 1 -13.43 8.07 -31.82
C MET A 1 -12.91 6.64 -31.98
N LYS A 2 -12.00 6.39 -32.93
CA LYS A 2 -11.43 5.06 -33.15
C LYS A 2 -10.14 4.96 -32.35
N ILE A 3 -10.06 4.04 -31.40
CA ILE A 3 -8.86 3.84 -30.58
C ILE A 3 -7.93 2.91 -31.37
N GLU A 4 -6.76 3.43 -31.77
CA GLU A 4 -5.78 2.73 -32.61
C GLU A 4 -5.04 1.62 -31.87
N ASN A 5 -4.64 1.85 -30.61
CA ASN A 5 -4.01 0.85 -29.75
C ASN A 5 -4.87 0.61 -28.51
N GLN A 6 -5.72 -0.42 -28.58
CA GLN A 6 -6.66 -0.75 -27.51
C GLN A 6 -5.96 -1.16 -26.21
N THR A 7 -4.82 -1.85 -26.32
CA THR A 7 -4.00 -2.27 -25.18
C THR A 7 -3.44 -1.07 -24.43
N ARG A 8 -2.83 -0.12 -25.16
CA ARG A 8 -2.32 1.14 -24.57
C ARG A 8 -3.43 1.99 -23.99
N HIS A 9 -4.58 2.06 -24.63
CA HIS A 9 -5.73 2.77 -24.09
C HIS A 9 -6.19 2.17 -22.74
N LYS A 10 -6.20 0.84 -22.60
CA LYS A 10 -6.52 0.20 -21.30
C LYS A 10 -5.46 0.44 -20.24
N LEU A 11 -4.18 0.51 -20.63
CA LEU A 11 -3.11 0.90 -19.71
C LEU A 11 -3.30 2.34 -19.22
N GLN A 12 -3.57 3.27 -20.14
CA GLN A 12 -3.84 4.69 -19.83
C GLN A 12 -5.10 4.89 -18.97
N GLU A 13 -6.14 4.09 -19.21
CA GLU A 13 -7.35 4.09 -18.38
C GLU A 13 -7.03 3.70 -16.93
N ALA A 14 -6.21 2.67 -16.73
CA ALA A 14 -5.76 2.27 -15.40
C ALA A 14 -4.87 3.35 -14.75
N GLU A 15 -3.93 3.95 -15.50
CA GLU A 15 -3.11 5.08 -15.02
C GLU A 15 -3.97 6.28 -14.60
N TYR A 16 -5.01 6.59 -15.38
CA TYR A 16 -5.96 7.65 -15.09
C TYR A 16 -6.66 7.42 -13.75
N PHE A 17 -7.23 6.23 -13.53
CA PHE A 17 -7.93 5.93 -12.28
C PHE A 17 -6.98 5.89 -11.08
N LEU A 18 -5.74 5.40 -11.24
CA LEU A 18 -4.75 5.49 -10.17
C LEU A 18 -4.41 6.94 -9.82
N SER A 19 -4.27 7.81 -10.83
CA SER A 19 -4.09 9.26 -10.60
C SER A 19 -5.27 9.88 -9.86
N LYS A 20 -6.50 9.48 -10.19
CA LYS A 20 -7.70 9.92 -9.46
C LYS A 20 -7.74 9.41 -8.04
N MET A 21 -7.36 8.17 -7.77
CA MET A 21 -7.22 7.64 -6.40
C MET A 21 -6.28 8.50 -5.55
N LYS A 22 -5.13 8.92 -6.10
CA LYS A 22 -4.18 9.82 -5.42
C LYS A 22 -4.80 11.18 -5.08
N GLN A 23 -5.60 11.73 -6.00
CA GLN A 23 -6.29 13.02 -5.82
C GLN A 23 -7.46 12.94 -4.81
N THR A 24 -8.07 11.77 -4.64
CA THR A 24 -9.29 11.60 -3.84
C THR A 24 -9.06 10.80 -2.58
N LEU A 25 -7.82 10.75 -2.05
CA LEU A 25 -7.47 9.98 -0.85
C LEU A 25 -8.35 10.30 0.36
N GLU A 26 -8.82 11.55 0.50
CA GLU A 26 -9.64 11.99 1.62
C GLU A 26 -11.14 11.76 1.42
N ALA A 27 -11.59 11.58 0.18
CA ALA A 27 -12.99 11.42 -0.18
C ALA A 27 -13.35 9.93 -0.32
N ASP A 28 -13.76 9.29 0.79
CA ASP A 28 -13.98 7.83 0.88
C ASP A 28 -14.72 7.24 -0.33
N ASN A 29 -15.95 7.66 -0.60
CA ASN A 29 -16.75 7.10 -1.68
C ASN A 29 -16.10 7.29 -3.06
N VAL A 30 -15.55 8.48 -3.31
CA VAL A 30 -14.92 8.81 -4.60
C VAL A 30 -13.65 8.00 -4.79
N PHE A 31 -12.85 7.82 -3.72
CA PHE A 31 -11.70 6.92 -3.72
C PHE A 31 -12.11 5.50 -4.10
N TYR A 32 -13.16 4.96 -3.47
CA TYR A 32 -13.61 3.59 -3.73
C TYR A 32 -14.10 3.41 -5.17
N TYR A 33 -14.80 4.39 -5.75
CA TYR A 33 -15.20 4.33 -7.17
C TYR A 33 -13.99 4.29 -8.09
N ASN A 34 -13.00 5.14 -7.83
CA ASN A 34 -11.75 5.16 -8.61
C ASN A 34 -10.95 3.87 -8.42
N LEU A 35 -10.92 3.31 -7.21
CA LEU A 35 -10.26 2.02 -6.94
C LEU A 35 -10.94 0.88 -7.73
N SER A 36 -12.26 0.78 -7.68
CA SER A 36 -13.00 -0.23 -8.43
C SER A 36 -12.73 -0.12 -9.93
N ALA A 37 -12.77 1.11 -10.48
CA ALA A 37 -12.47 1.37 -11.87
C ALA A 37 -11.01 1.03 -12.25
N PHE A 38 -10.04 1.37 -11.39
CA PHE A 38 -8.64 0.99 -11.54
C PHE A 38 -8.48 -0.55 -11.63
N LEU A 39 -9.06 -1.29 -10.67
CA LEU A 39 -8.97 -2.75 -10.63
C LEU A 39 -9.60 -3.40 -11.87
N ALA A 40 -10.72 -2.85 -12.35
CA ALA A 40 -11.37 -3.29 -13.58
C ALA A 40 -10.49 -3.04 -14.80
N ALA A 41 -9.95 -1.82 -14.96
CA ALA A 41 -9.08 -1.47 -16.08
C ALA A 41 -7.80 -2.31 -16.08
N ALA A 42 -7.08 -2.37 -14.96
CA ALA A 42 -5.80 -3.06 -14.83
C ALA A 42 -5.89 -4.54 -15.23
N ARG A 43 -6.92 -5.27 -14.79
CA ARG A 43 -7.11 -6.68 -15.14
C ARG A 43 -7.38 -6.88 -16.64
N THR A 44 -8.00 -5.91 -17.30
CA THR A 44 -8.37 -6.05 -18.72
C THR A 44 -7.19 -5.80 -19.66
N ILE A 45 -6.09 -5.18 -19.21
CA ILE A 45 -4.92 -4.86 -20.05
C ILE A 45 -4.41 -6.09 -20.79
N THR A 46 -4.18 -7.20 -20.09
CA THR A 46 -3.64 -8.42 -20.70
C THR A 46 -4.65 -9.14 -21.60
N LEU A 47 -5.95 -8.97 -21.37
CA LEU A 47 -6.99 -9.49 -22.25
C LEU A 47 -7.00 -8.75 -23.59
N TYR A 48 -6.93 -7.42 -23.54
CA TYR A 48 -6.83 -6.58 -24.74
C TYR A 48 -5.51 -6.80 -25.47
N MET A 49 -4.41 -6.96 -24.74
CA MET A 49 -3.11 -7.33 -25.31
C MET A 49 -3.18 -8.63 -26.09
N GLN A 50 -3.74 -9.69 -25.50
CA GLN A 50 -3.94 -10.95 -26.22
C GLN A 50 -4.84 -10.75 -27.44
N LYS A 51 -5.96 -10.04 -27.31
CA LYS A 51 -6.87 -9.79 -28.43
C LYS A 51 -6.20 -9.01 -29.57
N GLN A 52 -5.30 -8.09 -29.25
CA GLN A 52 -4.65 -7.21 -30.21
C GLN A 52 -3.43 -7.87 -30.90
N TYR A 53 -2.64 -8.64 -30.16
CA TYR A 53 -1.35 -9.15 -30.65
C TYR A 53 -1.38 -10.66 -30.96
N LYS A 54 -2.36 -11.42 -30.46
CA LYS A 54 -2.58 -12.82 -30.86
C LYS A 54 -3.24 -12.94 -32.25
N THR A 55 -3.55 -11.83 -32.92
CA THR A 55 -4.13 -11.83 -34.27
C THR A 55 -3.07 -12.02 -35.35
N GLY A 56 -2.41 -13.17 -35.32
CA GLY A 56 -1.57 -13.61 -36.42
C GLY A 56 -2.40 -14.10 -37.61
N LYS A 57 -1.97 -13.79 -38.85
CA LYS A 57 -2.63 -14.29 -40.07
C LYS A 57 -2.42 -15.80 -40.25
N SER A 58 -1.33 -16.34 -39.70
CA SER A 58 -0.99 -17.76 -39.81
C SER A 58 -1.13 -18.51 -38.48
N LYS A 59 -1.17 -19.85 -38.54
CA LYS A 59 -1.09 -20.73 -37.36
C LYS A 59 0.25 -20.60 -36.63
N LYS A 60 1.32 -20.24 -37.36
CA LYS A 60 2.67 -20.07 -36.82
C LYS A 60 2.77 -18.83 -35.93
N ASP A 61 2.20 -17.70 -36.35
CA ASP A 61 2.22 -16.44 -35.60
C ASP A 61 1.48 -16.56 -34.26
N ARG A 62 0.31 -17.22 -34.29
CA ARG A 62 -0.46 -17.52 -33.06
C ARG A 62 0.31 -18.42 -32.10
N LYS A 63 1.04 -19.40 -32.64
CA LYS A 63 1.88 -20.31 -31.86
C LYS A 63 3.08 -19.57 -31.24
N ASP A 64 3.74 -18.68 -31.98
CA ASP A 64 4.85 -17.87 -31.47
C ASP A 64 4.39 -16.92 -30.34
N PHE A 65 3.21 -16.30 -30.48
CA PHE A 65 2.62 -15.52 -29.40
C PHE A 65 2.38 -16.35 -28.15
N ASP A 66 1.77 -17.53 -28.30
CA ASP A 66 1.46 -18.42 -27.16
C ASP A 66 2.74 -18.93 -26.49
N GLU A 67 3.75 -19.35 -27.26
CA GLU A 67 5.05 -19.77 -26.73
C GLU A 67 5.76 -18.64 -25.97
N TRP A 68 5.63 -17.40 -26.45
CA TRP A 68 6.18 -16.25 -25.75
C TRP A 68 5.38 -15.89 -24.50
N TYR A 69 4.05 -15.91 -24.55
CA TYR A 69 3.19 -15.36 -23.50
C TYR A 69 2.90 -16.34 -22.36
N CYS A 70 2.79 -17.64 -22.65
CA CYS A 70 2.52 -18.68 -21.64
C CYS A 70 3.46 -18.59 -20.42
N PRO A 71 4.80 -18.46 -20.58
CA PRO A 71 5.70 -18.29 -19.44
C PRO A 71 5.45 -17.02 -18.62
N LYS A 72 4.95 -15.93 -19.23
CA LYS A 72 4.61 -14.70 -18.50
C LYS A 72 3.30 -14.88 -17.74
N GLN A 73 2.32 -15.57 -18.34
CA GLN A 73 1.08 -15.92 -17.63
C GLN A 73 1.38 -16.76 -16.40
N LEU A 74 2.26 -17.76 -16.49
CA LEU A 74 2.68 -18.56 -15.33
C LEU A 74 3.31 -17.68 -14.25
N LYS A 75 4.25 -16.79 -14.62
CA LYS A 75 4.86 -15.84 -13.66
C LYS A 75 3.82 -14.93 -13.00
N MET A 76 2.84 -14.43 -13.76
CA MET A 76 1.76 -13.60 -13.21
C MET A 76 0.78 -14.40 -12.34
N ILE A 77 0.52 -15.66 -12.71
CA ILE A 77 -0.31 -16.58 -11.91
C ILE A 77 0.39 -16.86 -10.59
N ASP A 78 1.70 -17.03 -10.56
CA ASP A 78 2.45 -17.32 -9.33
C ASP A 78 2.74 -16.08 -8.47
N ASP A 79 2.59 -14.87 -9.03
CA ASP A 79 2.81 -13.62 -8.32
C ASP A 79 1.69 -13.34 -7.28
N PRO A 80 2.01 -13.28 -5.98
CA PRO A 80 1.01 -13.12 -4.92
C PRO A 80 0.26 -11.78 -4.99
N GLU A 81 0.90 -10.70 -5.48
CA GLU A 81 0.26 -9.39 -5.62
C GLU A 81 -0.74 -9.38 -6.79
N LEU A 82 -0.40 -10.03 -7.90
CA LEU A 82 -1.32 -10.17 -9.04
C LEU A 82 -2.46 -11.15 -8.76
N LYS A 83 -2.22 -12.20 -7.94
CA LYS A 83 -3.31 -13.02 -7.37
C LYS A 83 -4.28 -12.15 -6.57
N TYR A 84 -3.75 -11.25 -5.73
CA TYR A 84 -4.57 -10.34 -4.94
C TYR A 84 -5.36 -9.37 -5.82
N LEU A 85 -4.78 -8.82 -6.90
CA LEU A 85 -5.51 -7.98 -7.87
C LEU A 85 -6.78 -8.66 -8.38
N ASN A 86 -6.71 -9.96 -8.66
CA ASN A 86 -7.85 -10.74 -9.13
C ASN A 86 -8.92 -10.93 -8.04
N LYS A 87 -8.50 -11.14 -6.79
CA LYS A 87 -9.37 -11.24 -5.62
C LYS A 87 -10.08 -9.91 -5.35
N ALA A 88 -9.33 -8.81 -5.23
CA ALA A 88 -9.86 -7.47 -4.94
C ALA A 88 -10.94 -7.03 -5.94
N ARG A 89 -10.80 -7.38 -7.22
CA ARG A 89 -11.85 -7.11 -8.23
C ARG A 89 -13.10 -7.98 -8.00
N ALA A 90 -12.93 -9.26 -7.68
CA ALA A 90 -14.06 -10.14 -7.42
C ALA A 90 -14.89 -9.60 -6.25
N GLU A 91 -14.24 -9.10 -5.20
CA GLU A 91 -14.89 -8.42 -4.08
C GLU A 91 -15.58 -7.12 -4.53
N ALA A 92 -14.86 -6.25 -5.25
CA ALA A 92 -15.44 -5.00 -5.78
C ALA A 92 -16.72 -5.21 -6.59
N ILE A 93 -16.82 -6.33 -7.33
CA ILE A 93 -17.94 -6.64 -8.22
C ILE A 93 -19.04 -7.44 -7.51
N HIS A 94 -18.70 -8.36 -6.61
CA HIS A 94 -19.66 -9.32 -6.05
C HIS A 94 -20.07 -9.03 -4.60
N THR A 95 -19.22 -8.39 -3.79
CA THR A 95 -19.52 -8.12 -2.37
C THR A 95 -19.84 -6.65 -2.11
N GLY A 96 -19.56 -5.76 -3.06
CA GLY A 96 -19.92 -4.33 -2.99
C GLY A 96 -19.03 -3.48 -2.07
N THR A 97 -18.10 -4.10 -1.34
CA THR A 97 -17.18 -3.40 -0.44
C THR A 97 -15.79 -4.03 -0.52
N ILE A 98 -14.80 -3.20 -0.87
CA ILE A 98 -13.38 -3.54 -0.72
C ILE A 98 -12.98 -3.03 0.66
N GLU A 99 -12.57 -3.92 1.57
CA GLU A 99 -12.06 -3.46 2.86
C GLU A 99 -10.75 -2.70 2.64
N THR A 100 -10.73 -1.39 2.92
CA THR A 100 -9.47 -0.64 3.02
C THR A 100 -9.41 0.05 4.39
N GLY A 101 -8.33 -0.17 5.13
CA GLY A 101 -8.08 0.53 6.39
C GLY A 101 -7.52 1.92 6.13
N ALA A 102 -7.94 2.95 6.88
CA ALA A 102 -7.42 4.31 6.77
C ALA A 102 -6.70 4.75 8.06
N THR A 103 -5.56 5.43 7.94
CA THR A 103 -4.88 6.08 9.10
C THR A 103 -4.93 7.60 8.97
N ARG A 104 -5.28 8.29 10.06
CA ARG A 104 -5.29 9.76 10.18
C ARG A 104 -4.21 10.18 11.17
N THR A 105 -3.14 10.83 10.71
CA THR A 105 -2.15 11.46 11.59
C THR A 105 -2.67 12.84 12.02
N LYS A 106 -2.82 13.06 13.34
CA LYS A 106 -3.05 14.38 13.92
C LYS A 106 -1.69 14.96 14.33
N THR A 107 -1.22 15.98 13.66
CA THR A 107 -0.28 16.94 14.27
C THR A 107 -1.07 17.81 15.23
N SER A 108 -0.86 17.61 16.53
CA SER A 108 -1.46 18.44 17.56
C SER A 108 -0.60 19.70 17.72
N SER A 109 -1.00 20.80 17.11
CA SER A 109 -0.53 22.12 17.53
C SER A 109 -1.36 22.53 18.75
N ILE A 110 -0.78 22.40 19.94
CA ILE A 110 -1.37 22.92 21.17
C ILE A 110 -1.32 24.44 21.08
N GLY A 111 -2.42 25.05 20.63
CA GLY A 111 -2.67 26.47 20.83
C GLY A 111 -3.30 26.66 22.21
N LEU A 112 -2.51 27.15 23.16
CA LEU A 112 -3.01 27.58 24.46
C LEU A 112 -3.84 28.85 24.25
N ALA A 113 -5.15 28.80 24.48
CA ALA A 113 -5.98 30.00 24.58
C ALA A 113 -6.66 29.99 25.95
N VAL A 114 -6.15 30.87 26.83
CA VAL A 114 -6.77 31.25 28.11
C VAL A 114 -7.99 32.09 27.79
N GLY A 115 -9.14 31.72 28.36
CA GLY A 115 -10.42 32.38 28.11
C GLY A 115 -10.63 33.67 28.92
N LYS A 116 -11.56 34.50 28.45
CA LYS A 116 -12.55 35.17 29.31
C LYS A 116 -13.76 35.67 28.51
N ASP A 117 -14.88 35.63 29.21
CA ASP A 117 -16.30 35.66 28.83
C ASP A 117 -16.87 36.90 28.06
N THR A 118 -17.99 36.61 27.38
CA THR A 118 -19.06 37.33 26.63
C THR A 118 -19.82 38.42 27.45
N PRO A 119 -20.85 39.19 26.96
CA PRO A 119 -21.50 39.26 25.63
C PRO A 119 -21.93 40.66 25.07
N GLU A 120 -22.37 40.67 23.79
CA GLU A 120 -23.68 41.18 23.29
C GLU A 120 -23.67 41.99 21.96
N ALA A 121 -24.72 41.72 21.16
CA ALA A 121 -25.33 42.45 20.04
C ALA A 121 -24.90 42.15 18.58
N GLU A 122 -25.91 41.72 17.82
CA GLU A 122 -25.99 41.47 16.37
C GLU A 122 -25.67 42.71 15.52
N GLN A 123 -25.01 42.50 14.38
CA GLN A 123 -25.56 42.90 13.07
C GLN A 123 -24.76 42.31 11.89
N VAL A 124 -25.53 41.78 10.94
CA VAL A 124 -25.11 41.19 9.66
C VAL A 124 -24.62 42.27 8.71
N LYS A 125 -23.36 42.19 8.24
CA LYS A 125 -22.95 42.71 6.93
C LYS A 125 -21.84 41.84 6.29
N GLU A 126 -22.14 41.51 5.05
CA GLU A 126 -21.36 40.84 4.01
C GLU A 126 -20.01 41.53 3.78
N ALA A 127 -18.91 40.79 3.90
CA ALA A 127 -17.57 41.22 3.51
C ALA A 127 -16.74 40.02 3.01
N GLU A 128 -16.05 40.26 1.91
CA GLU A 128 -15.24 39.36 1.10
C GLU A 128 -14.28 38.47 1.92
N SER A 129 -14.36 37.16 1.71
CA SER A 129 -13.40 36.21 2.27
C SER A 129 -12.13 36.13 1.41
N THR A 130 -11.12 36.89 1.81
CA THR A 130 -9.71 36.57 1.52
C THR A 130 -9.42 35.11 1.90
N PRO A 131 -8.65 34.35 1.10
CA PRO A 131 -8.37 32.94 1.38
C PRO A 131 -7.46 32.82 2.61
N SER A 132 -8.08 32.49 3.74
CA SER A 132 -7.42 32.14 4.98
C SER A 132 -6.56 30.89 4.79
N ALA A 133 -5.29 31.03 5.18
CA ALA A 133 -4.22 30.05 5.29
C ALA A 133 -4.64 28.57 5.11
N GLN A 134 -4.25 27.99 3.97
CA GLN A 134 -4.28 26.55 3.75
C GLN A 134 -3.41 25.85 4.82
N SER A 135 -4.05 25.26 5.82
CA SER A 135 -3.41 24.23 6.64
C SER A 135 -3.01 23.09 5.69
N SER A 136 -1.72 22.79 5.63
CA SER A 136 -1.17 21.68 4.84
C SER A 136 -1.94 20.37 5.09
N PRO A 137 -2.20 19.54 4.06
CA PRO A 137 -3.07 18.37 4.17
C PRO A 137 -2.54 17.31 5.14
N LYS A 138 -3.47 16.71 5.88
CA LYS A 138 -3.28 15.54 6.73
C LYS A 138 -3.06 14.33 5.81
N THR A 139 -1.89 13.70 5.83
CA THR A 139 -1.64 12.54 4.95
C THR A 139 -2.52 11.35 5.35
N VAL A 140 -3.64 11.14 4.63
CA VAL A 140 -4.48 9.94 4.76
C VAL A 140 -3.86 8.81 3.93
N ARG A 141 -3.49 7.70 4.59
CA ARG A 141 -3.05 6.47 3.90
C ARG A 141 -4.12 5.40 3.97
N ARG A 142 -4.31 4.66 2.87
CA ARG A 142 -5.26 3.56 2.74
C ARG A 142 -4.52 2.25 2.48
N PHE A 143 -4.91 1.17 3.14
CA PHE A 143 -4.22 -0.12 3.07
C PHE A 143 -5.18 -1.25 2.75
N PHE A 144 -4.72 -2.24 1.99
CA PHE A 144 -5.38 -3.53 1.86
C PHE A 144 -5.11 -4.38 3.12
N PRO A 145 -6.10 -4.56 4.01
CA PRO A 145 -5.91 -5.21 5.31
C PRO A 145 -5.66 -6.72 5.19
N GLU A 146 -5.99 -7.31 4.04
CA GLU A 146 -5.73 -8.72 3.73
C GLU A 146 -4.31 -8.99 3.24
N CYS A 147 -3.61 -7.97 2.71
CA CYS A 147 -2.20 -8.06 2.32
C CYS A 147 -1.25 -7.86 3.51
N LYS A 148 -1.59 -8.43 4.67
CA LYS A 148 -0.74 -8.39 5.86
C LYS A 148 0.21 -9.57 5.83
N GLU A 149 1.48 -9.29 5.57
CA GLU A 149 2.54 -10.28 5.65
C GLU A 149 2.96 -10.47 7.09
N TYR A 150 3.24 -11.72 7.44
CA TYR A 150 3.89 -12.05 8.70
C TYR A 150 5.31 -11.46 8.71
N LEU A 151 5.63 -10.68 9.74
CA LEU A 151 6.98 -10.12 9.90
C LEU A 151 7.81 -10.98 10.85
N PHE A 152 7.34 -11.16 12.09
CA PHE A 152 8.00 -11.96 13.12
C PHE A 152 7.06 -12.21 14.31
N SER A 153 7.35 -13.24 15.09
CA SER A 153 6.73 -13.53 16.39
C SER A 153 7.41 -12.68 17.44
N TRP A 154 6.62 -11.88 18.17
CA TRP A 154 7.12 -11.10 19.30
C TRP A 154 7.71 -12.02 20.37
N ASN A 155 7.09 -13.19 20.58
CA ASN A 155 7.44 -14.12 21.65
C ASN A 155 8.79 -14.82 21.40
N ASP A 156 9.19 -14.97 20.14
CA ASP A 156 10.40 -15.68 19.74
C ASP A 156 11.56 -14.72 19.37
N ILE A 157 11.59 -13.53 19.99
CA ILE A 157 12.73 -12.60 19.97
C ILE A 157 13.41 -12.62 21.34
N PRO A 158 14.74 -12.75 21.44
CA PRO A 158 15.74 -12.81 20.35
C PRO A 158 15.97 -14.22 19.74
N GLY A 159 15.03 -15.17 19.92
CA GLY A 159 15.08 -16.55 19.44
C GLY A 159 15.09 -16.74 17.92
N ASN A 160 14.35 -17.72 17.39
CA ASN A 160 14.48 -18.09 15.96
C ASN A 160 14.06 -16.94 15.02
N ASP A 161 13.03 -16.20 15.43
CA ASP A 161 12.53 -15.05 14.67
C ASP A 161 13.39 -13.78 14.74
N GLY A 162 14.51 -13.82 15.45
CA GLY A 162 15.53 -12.77 15.36
C GLY A 162 16.03 -12.57 13.92
N LYS A 163 16.05 -13.63 13.10
CA LYS A 163 16.37 -13.54 11.67
C LYS A 163 15.27 -12.82 10.88
N SER A 164 14.01 -13.15 11.14
CA SER A 164 12.83 -12.56 10.51
C SER A 164 12.77 -11.06 10.78
N LEU A 165 13.00 -10.64 12.03
CA LEU A 165 13.12 -9.22 12.41
C LEU A 165 14.23 -8.50 11.62
N ARG A 166 15.42 -9.10 11.46
CA ARG A 166 16.51 -8.50 10.67
C ARG A 166 16.16 -8.37 9.18
N ILE A 167 15.48 -9.37 8.61
CA ILE A 167 15.05 -9.33 7.21
C ILE A 167 14.08 -8.17 6.99
N PHE A 168 13.09 -8.04 7.87
CA PHE A 168 12.13 -6.95 7.86
C PHE A 168 12.81 -5.58 7.94
N LEU A 169 13.64 -5.34 8.97
CA LEU A 169 14.33 -4.06 9.16
C LEU A 169 15.25 -3.71 7.97
N LYS A 170 15.89 -4.72 7.35
CA LYS A 170 16.73 -4.52 6.17
C LYS A 170 15.93 -4.19 4.92
N LYS A 171 14.88 -4.94 4.62
CA LYS A 171 14.14 -4.84 3.35
C LYS A 171 13.19 -3.65 3.36
N ASP A 172 12.43 -3.50 4.43
CA ASP A 172 11.29 -2.59 4.47
C ASP A 172 11.73 -1.20 4.93
N LEU A 173 12.61 -1.14 5.92
CA LEU A 173 13.16 0.12 6.46
C LEU A 173 14.53 0.47 5.86
N LYS A 174 15.08 -0.36 4.96
CA LYS A 174 16.38 -0.14 4.30
C LYS A 174 17.56 0.04 5.28
N ILE A 175 17.48 -0.59 6.46
CA ILE A 175 18.48 -0.46 7.53
C ILE A 175 19.63 -1.45 7.29
N ASN A 176 20.70 -0.98 6.66
CA ASN A 176 21.80 -1.85 6.20
C ASN A 176 22.70 -2.41 7.31
N TRP A 177 22.85 -1.69 8.43
CA TRP A 177 23.73 -2.08 9.55
C TRP A 177 23.15 -3.26 10.38
N ILE A 178 21.90 -3.63 10.14
CA ILE A 178 21.17 -4.63 10.93
C ILE A 178 21.81 -6.02 10.94
N ARG A 179 22.70 -6.33 10.00
CA ARG A 179 23.39 -7.63 9.92
C ARG A 179 24.21 -7.95 11.18
N LYS A 180 24.82 -6.93 11.79
CA LYS A 180 25.69 -7.09 12.97
C LYS A 180 25.08 -6.53 14.25
N ALA A 181 23.83 -6.07 14.19
CA ALA A 181 23.16 -5.47 15.34
C ALA A 181 22.94 -6.49 16.47
N THR A 182 23.07 -6.04 17.70
CA THR A 182 22.63 -6.78 18.88
C THR A 182 21.12 -6.61 19.02
N ILE A 183 20.40 -7.72 19.27
CA ILE A 183 18.95 -7.73 19.51
C ILE A 183 18.75 -8.24 20.92
N GLU A 184 18.13 -7.42 21.76
CA GLU A 184 17.86 -7.74 23.16
C GLU A 184 16.40 -7.49 23.45
N LYS A 185 15.81 -8.35 24.27
CA LYS A 185 14.47 -8.15 24.81
C LYS A 185 14.58 -7.79 26.27
N ALA A 186 13.93 -6.70 26.67
CA ALA A 186 13.94 -6.26 28.04
C ALA A 186 13.15 -7.24 28.93
N ASN A 187 13.49 -7.26 30.22
CA ASN A 187 12.86 -8.14 31.21
C ASN A 187 11.35 -7.90 31.36
N ASP A 188 10.87 -6.73 30.96
CA ASP A 188 9.44 -6.40 30.91
C ASP A 188 8.66 -7.19 29.84
N ASN A 189 9.37 -7.88 28.93
CA ASN A 189 8.84 -8.56 27.75
C ASN A 189 7.98 -7.66 26.81
N LYS A 190 8.00 -6.34 27.07
CA LYS A 190 7.25 -5.29 26.35
C LYS A 190 8.16 -4.49 25.43
N THR A 191 9.48 -4.53 25.63
CA THR A 191 10.43 -3.76 24.84
C THR A 191 11.47 -4.66 24.17
N ILE A 192 11.69 -4.48 22.87
CA ILE A 192 12.83 -5.05 22.15
C ILE A 192 13.74 -3.89 21.73
N LYS A 193 15.04 -4.05 21.95
CA LYS A 193 16.07 -3.09 21.54
C LYS A 193 16.95 -3.72 20.48
N VAL A 194 17.21 -2.97 19.42
CA VAL A 194 18.13 -3.37 18.36
C VAL A 194 19.15 -2.26 18.15
N THR A 195 20.44 -2.58 18.28
CA THR A 195 21.51 -1.57 18.25
C THR A 195 22.78 -2.09 17.59
N ASP A 196 23.51 -1.22 16.89
CA ASP A 196 24.90 -1.45 16.46
C ASP A 196 25.93 -0.76 17.36
N GLY A 197 25.48 -0.22 18.49
CA GLY A 197 26.27 0.61 19.41
C GLY A 197 26.18 2.11 19.14
N LYS A 198 25.69 2.54 17.96
CA LYS A 198 25.51 3.96 17.60
C LYS A 198 24.05 4.32 17.38
N ILE A 199 23.32 3.47 16.66
CA ILE A 199 21.92 3.66 16.31
C ILE A 199 21.09 2.70 17.13
N LEU A 200 20.08 3.22 17.81
CA LEU A 200 19.15 2.43 18.61
C LEU A 200 17.77 2.43 17.95
N ILE A 201 17.24 1.24 17.71
CA ILE A 201 15.85 0.99 17.35
C ILE A 201 15.17 0.39 18.57
N THR A 202 14.04 0.97 18.96
CA THR A 202 13.23 0.48 20.07
C THR A 202 11.88 0.04 19.55
N LEU A 203 11.50 -1.21 19.81
CA LEU A 203 10.16 -1.72 19.55
C LEU A 203 9.42 -1.84 20.89
N LYS A 204 8.20 -1.32 20.97
CA LYS A 204 7.36 -1.37 22.17
C LYS A 204 6.03 -2.06 21.86
N LEU A 205 5.68 -3.04 22.67
CA LEU A 205 4.44 -3.80 22.58
C LEU A 205 3.31 -3.03 23.27
N ASN A 206 2.21 -2.79 22.54
CA ASN A 206 0.95 -2.34 23.12
C ASN A 206 -0.15 -3.36 22.80
N LYS A 207 -0.52 -4.15 23.82
CA LYS A 207 -1.59 -5.16 23.70
C LYS A 207 -2.98 -4.53 23.65
N GLU A 208 -3.20 -3.42 24.36
CA GLU A 208 -4.50 -2.74 24.41
C GLU A 208 -4.87 -2.19 23.03
N ASP A 209 -3.90 -1.59 22.35
CA ASP A 209 -4.07 -1.06 20.99
C ASP A 209 -3.83 -2.11 19.89
N ASN A 210 -3.55 -3.37 20.24
CA ASN A 210 -3.18 -4.43 19.30
C ASN A 210 -2.11 -3.99 18.28
N LYS A 211 -1.03 -3.35 18.75
CA LYS A 211 0.04 -2.85 17.89
C LYS A 211 1.43 -2.93 18.53
N VAL A 212 2.44 -2.87 17.70
CA VAL A 212 3.83 -2.64 18.07
C VAL A 212 4.26 -1.30 17.51
N THR A 213 4.83 -0.43 18.35
CA THR A 213 5.48 0.79 17.87
C THR A 213 6.96 0.53 17.68
N LEU A 214 7.53 1.03 16.59
CA LEU A 214 8.95 0.98 16.30
C LEU A 214 9.46 2.42 16.20
N GLU A 215 10.49 2.71 16.96
CA GLU A 215 11.07 4.05 17.12
C GLU A 215 12.56 4.00 16.73
N ILE A 216 12.97 4.85 15.79
CA ILE A 216 14.37 4.97 15.36
C ILE A 216 14.96 6.24 15.96
N GLN A 217 15.93 6.10 16.86
CA GLN A 217 16.63 7.21 17.54
C GLN A 217 15.73 8.28 18.20
N GLY A 218 14.46 7.98 18.47
CA GLY A 218 13.53 8.95 19.06
C GLY A 218 12.87 9.92 18.10
N GLU A 219 13.10 9.77 16.79
CA GLU A 219 12.56 10.68 15.77
C GLU A 219 11.42 10.02 14.97
N GLU A 220 11.70 8.91 14.30
CA GLU A 220 10.73 8.24 13.44
C GLU A 220 9.97 7.16 14.19
N THR A 221 8.64 7.27 14.21
CA THR A 221 7.75 6.27 14.83
C THR A 221 6.87 5.58 13.78
N TYR A 222 6.96 4.26 13.74
CA TYR A 222 6.16 3.36 12.91
C TYR A 222 5.25 2.52 13.79
N GLU A 223 4.09 2.11 13.28
CA GLU A 223 3.14 1.27 14.02
C GLU A 223 2.90 -0.03 13.24
N TYR A 224 2.82 -1.18 13.89
CA TYR A 224 2.62 -2.44 13.19
C TYR A 224 1.49 -3.22 13.85
N PRO A 225 0.54 -3.78 13.07
CA PRO A 225 -0.51 -4.61 13.61
C PRO A 225 0.04 -5.81 14.40
N LEU A 226 -0.50 -6.01 15.59
CA LEU A 226 -0.26 -7.17 16.44
C LEU A 226 -1.48 -8.09 16.35
N LYS A 227 -1.26 -9.40 16.24
CA LYS A 227 -2.33 -10.40 16.39
C LYS A 227 -1.86 -11.53 17.29
N GLU A 228 -2.77 -12.04 18.10
CA GLU A 228 -2.56 -13.28 18.84
C GLU A 228 -3.06 -14.46 18.01
N VAL A 229 -2.15 -15.38 17.69
CA VAL A 229 -2.45 -16.60 16.91
C VAL A 229 -1.85 -17.77 17.65
N SER A 230 -2.69 -18.73 18.06
CA SER A 230 -2.25 -19.91 18.82
C SER A 230 -1.46 -19.55 20.09
N CYS A 231 -1.93 -18.57 20.85
CA CYS A 231 -1.29 -18.04 22.08
C CYS A 231 0.08 -17.36 21.84
N GLU A 232 0.44 -17.11 20.58
CA GLU A 232 1.65 -16.36 20.22
C GLU A 232 1.30 -14.98 19.66
N LEU A 233 2.01 -13.97 20.14
CA LEU A 233 1.90 -12.62 19.63
C LEU A 233 2.75 -12.48 18.36
N LYS A 234 2.09 -12.20 17.24
CA LYS A 234 2.70 -12.09 15.91
C LYS A 234 2.53 -10.69 15.38
N VAL A 235 3.61 -10.14 14.82
CA VAL A 235 3.66 -8.81 14.22
C VAL A 235 3.51 -8.96 12.72
N TYR A 236 2.65 -8.13 12.13
CA TYR A 236 2.35 -8.14 10.71
C TYR A 236 2.69 -6.80 10.08
N SER A 237 2.85 -6.78 8.75
CA SER A 237 2.93 -5.52 8.01
C SER A 237 1.62 -4.73 8.14
N LYS A 238 1.65 -3.42 7.86
CA LYS A 238 0.44 -2.56 7.89
C LYS A 238 -0.62 -2.94 6.83
N GLY A 239 -0.33 -3.92 5.97
CA GLY A 239 -1.02 -4.10 4.70
C GLY A 239 -0.30 -3.32 3.60
N MET A 240 -0.50 -3.70 2.34
CA MET A 240 0.04 -2.93 1.23
C MET A 240 -0.75 -1.63 1.08
N ASP A 241 -0.05 -0.50 0.97
CA ASP A 241 -0.69 0.78 0.64
C ASP A 241 -1.39 0.64 -0.71
N VAL A 242 -2.65 1.08 -0.79
CA VAL A 242 -3.50 0.87 -1.97
C VAL A 242 -2.94 1.59 -3.20
N ILE A 243 -2.31 2.76 -3.01
CA ILE A 243 -1.64 3.49 -4.09
C ILE A 243 -0.37 2.74 -4.50
N GLU A 244 0.46 2.36 -3.53
CA GLU A 244 1.71 1.61 -3.80
C GLU A 244 1.41 0.29 -4.53
N PHE A 245 0.36 -0.42 -4.11
CA PHE A 245 -0.13 -1.62 -4.78
C PHE A 245 -0.47 -1.32 -6.26
N GLY A 246 -1.25 -0.27 -6.50
CA GLY A 246 -1.65 0.12 -7.84
C GLY A 246 -0.47 0.48 -8.73
N GLU A 247 0.51 1.22 -8.20
CA GLU A 247 1.75 1.58 -8.89
C GLU A 247 2.57 0.34 -9.26
N LYS A 248 2.76 -0.60 -8.32
CA LYS A 248 3.48 -1.86 -8.57
C LYS A 248 2.79 -2.70 -9.64
N GLN A 249 1.46 -2.81 -9.58
CA GLN A 249 0.70 -3.58 -10.56
C GLN A 249 0.81 -2.95 -11.95
N LEU A 250 0.69 -1.62 -12.06
CA LEU A 250 0.87 -0.94 -13.34
C LEU A 250 2.28 -1.10 -13.89
N ALA A 251 3.31 -1.00 -13.06
CA ALA A 251 4.69 -1.19 -13.51
C ALA A 251 4.92 -2.60 -14.08
N LYS A 252 4.38 -3.63 -13.40
CA LYS A 252 4.43 -5.03 -13.88
C LYS A 252 3.70 -5.19 -15.22
N LEU A 253 2.47 -4.66 -15.32
CA LEU A 253 1.64 -4.78 -16.51
C LEU A 253 2.19 -3.97 -17.70
N SER A 254 2.67 -2.75 -17.46
CA SER A 254 3.32 -1.91 -18.49
C SER A 254 4.52 -2.61 -19.09
N LYS A 255 5.37 -3.23 -18.25
CA LYS A 255 6.53 -4.00 -18.73
C LYS A 255 6.11 -5.15 -19.66
N VAL A 256 5.05 -5.88 -19.30
CA VAL A 256 4.53 -6.97 -20.15
C VAL A 256 4.01 -6.43 -21.49
N VAL A 257 3.30 -5.29 -21.48
CA VAL A 257 2.80 -4.64 -22.70
C VAL A 257 3.95 -4.14 -23.58
N GLU A 258 4.95 -3.49 -23.00
CA GLU A 258 6.14 -3.02 -23.72
C GLU A 258 6.93 -4.17 -24.34
N ASP A 259 7.12 -5.27 -23.60
CA ASP A 259 7.79 -6.47 -24.11
C ASP A 259 6.97 -7.11 -25.24
N CYS A 260 5.63 -7.05 -25.17
CA CYS A 260 4.74 -7.52 -26.22
C CYS A 260 4.89 -6.68 -27.50
N GLU A 261 4.79 -5.35 -27.37
CA GLU A 261 4.86 -4.40 -28.49
C GLU A 261 6.20 -4.46 -29.22
N LYS A 262 7.30 -4.67 -28.49
CA LYS A 262 8.63 -4.84 -29.11
C LYS A 262 8.74 -6.12 -29.92
N ARG A 263 8.01 -7.17 -29.55
CA ARG A 263 8.08 -8.48 -30.22
C ARG A 263 7.04 -8.65 -31.31
N PHE A 264 5.85 -8.08 -31.11
CA PHE A 264 4.68 -8.20 -31.98
C PHE A 264 4.19 -6.79 -32.37
N PRO A 265 4.81 -6.16 -33.38
CA PRO A 265 4.36 -4.87 -33.89
C PRO A 265 3.02 -4.96 -34.63
#